data_AF-A0AAD8H6N2-F1
#
_entry.id   AF-A0AAD8H6N2-F1
#
_cell.length_a   1.000
_cell.length_b   1.000
_cell.length_c   1.000
_cell.angle_alpha   90.00
_cell.angle_beta   90.00
_cell.angle_gamma   90.00
#
_symmetry.space_group_name_H-M   'P 1'
#
loop_
_entity.id
_entity.type
_entity.pdbx_description
1 polymer ?
#
loop_
_entity_poly.entity_id
_entity_poly.type
_entity_poly.pdbx_seq_one_letter_code
_entity_poly.pdbx_strand_id
1 'polypeptide(L)'
;MHERLEPKGFSWKSVSKDTKQFYFEEFKKWFVWRQEDNLVYEAWQKRAADRYKDLRSRARGKWEKKKQLDNRIGKDVWLSWIEEWKTPECQKKTEIKRNNRKGGVVRNNYPATHTAGSSSHRKTAARLADDYTRDPYSPELFLYTHTKNHDLKTFIDEKSAKLYEKIKSLRAERSRPADGSSTPQSDLFYAPSSSTIAHFSNSSHPNSQDYEKLQTELEVMKERMKEMDAMQHRMKDMENLLARMADNQNQ
;
A
#
# COMPACT_ATOMS: atom_id res chain seq x y z
N MET A 1 -0.60 29.95 -1.85
CA MET A 1 0.47 29.83 -0.84
C MET A 1 1.37 28.68 -1.29
N HIS A 2 2.68 28.91 -1.45
CA HIS A 2 3.61 27.83 -1.80
C HIS A 2 4.05 27.13 -0.51
N GLU A 3 4.22 25.81 -0.56
CA GLU A 3 4.90 25.07 0.50
C GLU A 3 6.34 25.61 0.62
N ARG A 4 6.83 25.79 1.85
CA ARG A 4 8.23 26.16 2.12
C ARG A 4 9.13 25.01 1.70
N LEU A 5 9.67 25.09 0.50
CA LEU A 5 10.54 24.08 -0.10
C LEU A 5 11.85 24.75 -0.51
N GLU A 6 12.94 23.99 -0.46
CA GLU A 6 14.26 24.47 -0.81
C GLU A 6 14.69 23.87 -2.15
N PRO A 7 15.35 24.64 -3.04
CA PRO A 7 15.84 24.11 -4.32
C PRO A 7 16.76 22.90 -4.13
N LYS A 8 17.70 22.98 -3.19
CA LYS A 8 18.62 21.87 -2.83
C LYS A 8 17.94 20.73 -2.04
N GLY A 9 16.65 20.88 -1.74
CA GLY A 9 15.86 19.95 -0.93
C GLY A 9 15.37 18.71 -1.65
N PHE A 10 15.99 18.25 -2.75
CA PHE A 10 15.44 17.15 -3.56
C PHE A 10 15.01 15.91 -2.76
N SER A 11 15.68 15.61 -1.65
CA SER A 11 15.27 14.56 -0.70
C SER A 11 15.01 15.15 0.68
N TRP A 12 14.13 14.51 1.48
CA TRP A 12 13.94 14.91 2.88
C TRP A 12 15.25 14.98 3.68
N LYS A 13 16.23 14.15 3.32
CA LYS A 13 17.57 14.19 3.93
C LYS A 13 18.32 15.49 3.61
N SER A 14 18.15 16.05 2.41
CA SER A 14 18.83 17.27 1.97
C SER A 14 18.07 18.56 2.31
N VAL A 15 16.83 18.47 2.81
CA VAL A 15 16.12 19.62 3.38
C VAL A 15 16.83 20.09 4.65
N SER A 16 17.03 21.41 4.78
CA SER A 16 17.68 22.01 5.95
C SER A 16 16.97 21.69 7.27
N LYS A 17 17.70 21.82 8.38
CA LYS A 17 17.11 21.68 9.72
C LYS A 17 16.05 22.76 9.98
N ASP A 18 16.27 23.97 9.50
CA ASP A 18 15.36 25.11 9.71
C ASP A 18 13.99 24.87 9.06
N THR A 19 13.97 24.35 7.83
CA THR A 19 12.71 24.01 7.16
C THR A 19 12.01 22.84 7.84
N LYS A 20 12.76 21.85 8.33
CA LYS A 20 12.17 20.75 9.13
C LYS A 20 11.57 21.26 10.43
N GLN A 21 12.28 22.14 11.14
CA GLN A 21 11.81 22.74 12.38
C GLN A 21 10.56 23.57 12.12
N PHE A 22 10.54 24.41 11.09
CA PHE A 22 9.37 25.19 10.70
C PHE A 22 8.12 24.31 10.54
N TYR A 23 8.20 23.21 9.78
CA TYR A 23 7.04 22.33 9.62
C TYR A 23 6.67 21.57 10.89
N PHE A 24 7.64 21.28 11.76
CA PHE A 24 7.34 20.67 13.05
C PHE A 24 6.62 21.65 13.99
N GLU A 25 7.04 22.92 14.02
CA GLU A 25 6.33 23.98 14.74
C GLU A 25 4.91 24.17 14.22
N GLU A 26 4.71 24.18 12.89
CA GLU A 26 3.37 24.21 12.29
C GLU A 26 2.54 23.00 12.70
N PHE A 27 3.13 21.80 12.69
CA PHE A 27 2.46 20.58 13.13
C PHE A 27 2.03 20.65 14.60
N LYS A 28 2.87 21.20 15.49
CA LYS A 28 2.56 21.31 16.93
C LYS A 28 1.30 22.12 17.21
N LYS A 29 0.98 23.12 16.38
CA LYS A 29 -0.21 24.00 16.57
C LYS A 29 -1.54 23.24 16.52
N TRP A 30 -1.59 22.08 15.87
CA TRP A 30 -2.82 21.34 15.60
C TRP A 30 -3.17 20.30 16.67
N PHE A 31 -2.32 20.10 17.66
CA PHE A 31 -2.49 19.01 18.62
C PHE A 31 -2.04 19.43 20.02
N VAL A 32 -2.71 18.87 21.02
CA VAL A 32 -2.29 18.94 22.43
C VAL A 32 -1.66 17.60 22.79
N TRP A 33 -0.37 17.61 23.13
CA TRP A 33 0.44 16.40 23.31
C TRP A 33 0.59 16.07 24.80
N ARG A 34 0.57 14.77 25.14
CA ARG A 34 0.85 14.25 26.50
C ARG A 34 2.22 13.56 26.61
N GLN A 35 2.94 13.42 25.50
CA GLN A 35 4.24 12.77 25.41
C GLN A 35 5.35 13.80 25.21
N GLU A 36 6.59 13.41 25.50
CA GLU A 36 7.75 14.28 25.30
C GLU A 36 7.99 14.59 23.81
N ASP A 37 8.35 15.85 23.55
CA ASP A 37 8.55 16.41 22.21
C ASP A 37 9.52 15.60 21.34
N ASN A 38 10.55 14.99 21.95
CA ASN A 38 11.57 14.23 21.22
C ASN A 38 11.01 12.96 20.56
N LEU A 39 10.17 12.19 21.28
CA LEU A 39 9.56 10.97 20.75
C LEU A 39 8.59 11.29 19.61
N VAL A 40 7.79 12.36 19.80
CA VAL A 40 6.86 12.86 18.79
C VAL A 40 7.63 13.35 17.57
N TYR A 41 8.73 14.07 17.76
CA TYR A 41 9.56 14.59 16.67
C TYR A 41 10.16 13.47 15.83
N GLU A 42 10.68 12.40 16.43
CA GLU A 42 11.22 11.26 15.68
C GLU A 42 10.16 10.55 14.84
N ALA A 43 8.98 10.30 15.43
CA ALA A 43 7.86 9.70 14.71
C ALA A 43 7.36 10.62 13.58
N TRP A 44 7.27 11.92 13.86
CA TRP A 44 6.90 12.94 12.89
C TRP A 44 7.90 13.00 11.74
N GLN A 45 9.22 12.97 12.00
CA GLN A 45 10.24 13.01 10.96
C GLN A 45 10.11 11.86 9.95
N LYS A 46 9.80 10.64 10.44
CA LYS A 46 9.56 9.47 9.58
C LYS A 46 8.35 9.72 8.66
N ARG A 47 7.25 10.22 9.23
CA ARG A 47 6.03 10.54 8.46
C ARG A 47 6.24 11.71 7.50
N ALA A 48 6.95 12.76 7.91
CA ALA A 48 7.28 13.90 7.07
C ALA A 48 8.12 13.48 5.86
N ALA A 49 9.09 12.58 6.05
CA ALA A 49 9.88 12.02 4.96
C ALA A 49 9.02 11.30 3.91
N ASP A 50 8.06 10.48 4.35
CA ASP A 50 7.11 9.79 3.47
C ASP A 50 6.22 10.77 2.71
N ARG A 51 5.62 11.75 3.41
CA ARG A 51 4.78 12.79 2.80
C ARG A 51 5.54 13.62 1.77
N TYR A 52 6.80 13.98 2.07
CA TYR A 52 7.68 14.70 1.17
C TYR A 52 7.96 13.91 -0.12
N LYS A 53 8.29 12.62 0.04
CA LYS A 53 8.51 11.71 -1.09
C LYS A 53 7.26 11.57 -1.96
N ASP A 54 6.08 11.47 -1.34
CA ASP A 54 4.79 11.37 -2.03
C ASP A 54 4.45 12.65 -2.80
N LEU A 55 4.61 13.82 -2.17
CA LEU A 55 4.46 15.12 -2.82
C LEU A 55 5.27 15.17 -4.11
N ARG A 56 6.58 14.91 -3.99
CA ARG A 56 7.51 14.93 -5.12
C ARG A 56 7.12 13.91 -6.20
N SER A 57 6.74 12.70 -5.81
CA SER A 57 6.33 11.65 -6.75
C SER A 57 5.05 12.02 -7.51
N ARG A 58 4.05 12.60 -6.82
CA ARG A 58 2.79 13.04 -7.43
C ARG A 58 3.02 14.22 -8.37
N ALA A 59 3.83 15.18 -7.94
CA ALA A 59 4.16 16.35 -8.73
C ALA A 59 4.90 15.93 -10.02
N ARG A 60 5.89 15.02 -9.92
CA ARG A 60 6.55 14.42 -11.10
C ARG A 60 5.55 13.75 -12.04
N GLY A 61 4.66 12.92 -11.50
CA GLY A 61 3.68 12.20 -12.31
C GLY A 61 2.70 13.11 -13.04
N LYS A 62 2.25 14.20 -12.41
CA LYS A 62 1.42 15.23 -13.05
C LYS A 62 2.18 15.94 -14.17
N TRP A 63 3.43 16.30 -13.93
CA TRP A 63 4.27 16.96 -14.94
C TRP A 63 4.62 16.06 -16.11
N GLU A 64 4.98 14.80 -15.89
CA GLU A 64 5.29 13.86 -16.97
C GLU A 64 4.07 13.61 -17.87
N LYS A 65 2.88 13.47 -17.28
CA LYS A 65 1.63 13.15 -18.01
C LYS A 65 0.94 14.36 -18.64
N LYS A 66 0.84 15.47 -17.91
CA LYS A 66 0.01 16.63 -18.29
C LYS A 66 0.82 17.92 -18.50
N LYS A 67 2.14 17.88 -18.31
CA LYS A 67 3.04 19.06 -18.32
C LYS A 67 2.60 20.18 -17.37
N GLN A 68 1.79 19.83 -16.36
CA GLN A 68 1.27 20.76 -15.38
C GLN A 68 2.22 20.85 -14.18
N LEU A 69 2.61 22.07 -13.81
CA LEU A 69 3.31 22.34 -12.56
C LEU A 69 2.36 22.21 -11.36
N ASP A 70 2.84 21.68 -10.25
CA ASP A 70 2.08 21.69 -8.99
C ASP A 70 2.15 23.09 -8.38
N ASN A 71 1.00 23.74 -8.21
CA ASN A 71 0.88 25.11 -7.73
C ASN A 71 1.37 25.31 -6.29
N ARG A 72 1.61 24.22 -5.54
CA ARG A 72 2.18 24.26 -4.20
C ARG A 72 3.70 24.41 -4.20
N ILE A 73 4.37 24.21 -5.33
CA ILE A 73 5.83 24.16 -5.42
C ILE A 73 6.35 25.42 -6.14
N GLY A 74 7.31 26.11 -5.52
CA GLY A 74 7.98 27.26 -6.13
C GLY A 74 8.69 26.90 -7.44
N LYS A 75 8.74 27.84 -8.39
CA LYS A 75 9.33 27.62 -9.72
C LYS A 75 10.82 27.26 -9.64
N ASP A 76 11.56 27.90 -8.74
CA ASP A 76 12.97 27.67 -8.44
C ASP A 76 13.23 26.24 -7.96
N VAL A 77 12.41 25.74 -7.04
CA VAL A 77 12.45 24.36 -6.55
C VAL A 77 12.15 23.38 -7.69
N TRP A 78 11.19 23.74 -8.54
CA TRP A 78 10.77 22.91 -9.66
C TRP A 78 11.87 22.70 -10.69
N LEU A 79 12.57 23.77 -11.07
CA LEU A 79 13.69 23.71 -12.01
C LEU A 79 14.79 22.77 -11.47
N SER A 80 15.15 22.92 -10.20
CA SER A 80 16.15 22.07 -9.56
C SER A 80 15.73 20.59 -9.53
N TRP A 81 14.45 20.29 -9.26
CA TRP A 81 13.97 18.90 -9.28
C TRP A 81 13.93 18.30 -10.68
N ILE A 82 13.62 19.10 -11.71
CA ILE A 82 13.65 18.64 -13.11
C ILE A 82 15.07 18.28 -13.52
N GLU A 83 16.05 19.10 -13.18
CA GLU A 83 17.47 18.81 -13.43
C GLU A 83 17.87 17.49 -12.78
N GLU A 84 17.52 17.30 -11.50
CA GLU A 84 17.82 16.08 -10.78
C GLU A 84 17.10 14.85 -11.36
N TRP A 85 15.86 14.97 -11.86
CA TRP A 85 15.17 13.87 -12.54
C TRP A 85 15.77 13.51 -13.90
N LYS A 86 16.43 14.46 -14.55
CA LYS A 86 17.12 14.24 -15.83
C LYS A 86 18.50 13.59 -15.67
N THR A 87 19.05 13.56 -14.45
CA THR A 87 20.34 12.88 -14.19
C THR A 87 20.28 11.40 -14.58
N PRO A 88 21.35 10.85 -15.19
CA PRO A 88 21.38 9.45 -15.59
C PRO A 88 21.24 8.50 -14.40
N GLU A 89 21.75 8.87 -13.22
CA GLU A 89 21.62 8.09 -11.99
C GLU A 89 20.15 7.96 -11.57
N CYS A 90 19.40 9.05 -11.62
CA CYS A 90 17.98 9.07 -11.24
C CYS A 90 17.13 8.27 -12.23
N GLN A 91 17.39 8.42 -13.52
CA GLN A 91 16.73 7.66 -14.57
C GLN A 91 17.00 6.15 -14.44
N LYS A 92 18.27 5.76 -14.28
CA LYS A 92 18.68 4.35 -14.08
C LYS A 92 18.00 3.73 -12.85
N LYS A 93 18.00 4.44 -11.71
CA LYS A 93 17.30 3.97 -10.49
C LYS A 93 15.80 3.80 -10.72
N THR A 94 15.19 4.71 -11.47
CA THR A 94 13.75 4.65 -11.79
C THR A 94 13.45 3.47 -12.69
N GLU A 95 14.27 3.23 -13.71
CA GLU A 95 14.15 2.10 -14.62
C GLU A 95 14.31 0.76 -13.91
N ILE A 96 15.34 0.60 -13.06
CA ILE A 96 15.53 -0.60 -12.25
C ILE A 96 14.29 -0.85 -11.38
N LYS A 97 13.79 0.16 -10.68
CA LYS A 97 12.58 0.03 -9.84
C LYS A 97 11.34 -0.34 -10.67
N ARG A 98 11.19 0.22 -11.86
CA ARG A 98 10.12 -0.12 -12.80
C ARG A 98 10.23 -1.58 -13.23
N ASN A 99 11.41 -2.05 -13.58
CA ASN A 99 11.66 -3.43 -14.02
C ASN A 99 11.48 -4.43 -12.85
N ASN A 100 11.87 -4.05 -11.63
CA ASN A 100 11.64 -4.87 -10.43
C ASN A 100 10.16 -5.04 -10.13
N ARG A 101 9.35 -3.97 -10.27
CA ARG A 101 7.88 -4.08 -10.16
C ARG A 101 7.29 -5.00 -11.23
N LYS A 102 7.92 -5.09 -12.40
CA LYS A 102 7.56 -6.01 -13.48
C LYS A 102 8.15 -7.43 -13.30
N GLY A 103 8.70 -7.75 -12.14
CA GLY A 103 9.28 -9.07 -11.85
C GLY A 103 10.52 -9.41 -12.68
N GLY A 104 11.14 -8.43 -13.34
CA GLY A 104 12.25 -8.61 -14.27
C GLY A 104 11.84 -8.84 -15.73
N VAL A 105 10.54 -8.86 -16.05
CA VAL A 105 10.04 -9.09 -17.41
C VAL A 105 10.06 -7.79 -18.22
N VAL A 106 10.76 -7.81 -19.36
CA VAL A 106 10.92 -6.65 -20.25
C VAL A 106 9.66 -6.39 -21.12
N ARG A 107 8.79 -7.39 -21.31
CA ARG A 107 7.60 -7.30 -22.18
C ARG A 107 6.39 -6.61 -21.54
N ASN A 108 5.50 -6.09 -22.39
CA ASN A 108 4.24 -5.41 -22.04
C ASN A 108 3.20 -6.28 -21.32
N ASN A 109 3.45 -7.58 -21.15
CA ASN A 109 2.56 -8.49 -20.43
C ASN A 109 3.19 -8.81 -19.07
N TYR A 110 2.80 -8.06 -18.05
CA TYR A 110 3.12 -8.38 -16.66
C TYR A 110 2.06 -9.35 -16.15
N PRO A 111 2.34 -10.67 -16.08
CA PRO A 111 1.38 -11.59 -15.50
C PRO A 111 1.22 -11.26 -14.01
N ALA A 112 -0.01 -11.31 -13.52
CA ALA A 112 -0.26 -11.23 -12.10
C ALA A 112 0.55 -12.31 -11.37
N THR A 113 1.07 -12.00 -10.18
CA THR A 113 1.81 -12.96 -9.36
C THR A 113 0.89 -14.00 -8.71
N HIS A 114 -0.43 -13.81 -8.78
CA HIS A 114 -1.45 -14.75 -8.31
C HIS A 114 -2.72 -14.61 -9.15
N THR A 115 -3.51 -15.69 -9.26
CA THR A 115 -4.77 -15.74 -10.01
C THR A 115 -6.00 -15.41 -9.17
N ALA A 116 -5.87 -15.31 -7.85
CA ALA A 116 -6.98 -15.00 -6.93
C ALA A 116 -7.53 -13.55 -7.04
N GLY A 117 -6.90 -12.70 -7.86
CA GLY A 117 -7.26 -11.29 -7.99
C GLY A 117 -7.17 -10.55 -6.66
N SER A 118 -8.21 -9.78 -6.33
CA SER A 118 -8.34 -9.08 -5.05
C SER A 118 -8.80 -9.97 -3.89
N SER A 119 -9.03 -11.28 -4.11
CA SER A 119 -9.38 -12.19 -3.03
C SER A 119 -8.17 -12.47 -2.15
N SER A 120 -8.34 -12.32 -0.84
CA SER A 120 -7.28 -12.66 0.11
C SER A 120 -7.04 -14.16 0.17
N HIS A 121 -5.81 -14.55 0.52
CA HIS A 121 -5.46 -15.96 0.78
C HIS A 121 -6.40 -16.60 1.82
N ARG A 122 -6.88 -15.84 2.82
CA ARG A 122 -7.85 -16.32 3.81
C ARG A 122 -9.19 -16.69 3.18
N LYS A 123 -9.71 -15.84 2.29
CA LYS A 123 -10.96 -16.11 1.58
C LYS A 123 -10.84 -17.32 0.66
N THR A 124 -9.71 -17.42 -0.04
CA THR A 124 -9.41 -18.58 -0.88
C THR A 124 -9.26 -19.85 -0.05
N ALA A 125 -8.60 -19.78 1.10
CA ALA A 125 -8.43 -20.92 2.00
C ALA A 125 -9.76 -21.41 2.57
N ALA A 126 -10.66 -20.50 2.97
CA ALA A 126 -12.00 -20.87 3.44
C ALA A 126 -12.80 -21.60 2.36
N ARG A 127 -12.78 -21.13 1.11
CA ARG A 127 -13.43 -21.83 -0.01
C ARG A 127 -12.86 -23.24 -0.22
N LEU A 128 -11.54 -23.37 -0.22
CA LEU A 128 -10.89 -24.67 -0.33
C LEU A 128 -11.20 -25.57 0.88
N ALA A 129 -11.42 -24.99 2.05
CA ALA A 129 -11.80 -25.75 3.23
C ALA A 129 -13.18 -26.38 3.10
N ASP A 130 -14.13 -25.63 2.53
CA ASP A 130 -15.46 -26.13 2.18
C ASP A 130 -15.36 -27.25 1.13
N ASP A 131 -14.56 -27.05 0.07
CA ASP A 131 -14.37 -28.03 -1.01
C ASP A 131 -13.70 -29.34 -0.51
N TYR A 132 -12.73 -29.24 0.39
CA TYR A 132 -11.96 -30.38 0.90
C TYR A 132 -12.54 -30.97 2.18
N THR A 133 -13.56 -30.35 2.77
CA THR A 133 -14.08 -30.66 4.11
C THR A 133 -12.99 -30.65 5.21
N ARG A 134 -11.89 -29.92 4.97
CA ARG A 134 -10.76 -29.71 5.89
C ARG A 134 -9.99 -28.47 5.47
N ASP A 135 -9.27 -27.85 6.40
CA ASP A 135 -8.40 -26.73 6.04
C ASP A 135 -7.36 -27.14 4.97
N PRO A 136 -7.17 -26.30 3.92
CA PRO A 136 -6.19 -26.58 2.89
C PRO A 136 -4.77 -26.45 3.43
N TYR A 137 -3.88 -27.32 2.97
CA TYR A 137 -2.47 -27.19 3.29
C TYR A 137 -1.84 -26.02 2.54
N SER A 138 -0.80 -25.42 3.12
CA SER A 138 -0.08 -24.29 2.50
C SER A 138 0.34 -24.54 1.04
N PRO A 139 0.88 -25.73 0.67
CA PRO A 139 1.20 -26.02 -0.74
C PRO A 139 -0.03 -26.13 -1.65
N GLU A 140 -1.18 -26.55 -1.14
CA GLU A 140 -2.44 -26.66 -1.90
C GLU A 140 -3.01 -25.27 -2.19
N LEU A 141 -3.02 -24.41 -1.18
CA LEU A 141 -3.39 -23.01 -1.34
C LEU A 141 -2.43 -22.30 -2.31
N PHE A 142 -1.12 -22.54 -2.19
CA PHE A 142 -0.12 -21.98 -3.11
C PHE A 142 -0.36 -22.45 -4.56
N LEU A 143 -0.56 -23.75 -4.77
CA LEU A 143 -0.83 -24.32 -6.09
C LEU A 143 -2.10 -23.73 -6.69
N TYR A 144 -3.16 -23.59 -5.89
CA TYR A 144 -4.42 -22.99 -6.33
C TYR A 144 -4.26 -21.52 -6.76
N THR A 145 -3.52 -20.72 -5.99
CA THR A 145 -3.37 -19.28 -6.26
C THR A 145 -2.32 -18.93 -7.32
N HIS A 146 -1.43 -19.86 -7.67
CA HIS A 146 -0.33 -19.62 -8.63
C HIS A 146 -0.45 -20.43 -9.92
N THR A 147 -1.61 -21.06 -10.16
CA THR A 147 -1.94 -21.77 -11.41
C THR A 147 -3.05 -21.08 -12.19
N LYS A 148 -2.99 -21.18 -13.52
CA LYS A 148 -3.96 -20.57 -14.44
C LYS A 148 -5.32 -21.20 -14.23
N ASN A 149 -6.35 -20.36 -14.09
CA ASN A 149 -7.74 -20.79 -13.91
C ASN A 149 -7.92 -21.86 -12.81
N HIS A 150 -7.02 -21.87 -11.81
CA HIS A 150 -7.00 -22.86 -10.75
C HIS A 150 -6.92 -24.32 -11.25
N ASP A 151 -6.26 -24.56 -12.39
CA ASP A 151 -6.12 -25.89 -13.00
C ASP A 151 -5.16 -26.83 -12.25
N LEU A 152 -4.46 -26.30 -11.23
CA LEU A 152 -3.49 -26.99 -10.38
C LEU A 152 -2.28 -27.57 -11.14
N LYS A 153 -2.07 -27.16 -12.39
CA LYS A 153 -1.04 -27.72 -13.29
C LYS A 153 -0.20 -26.63 -13.92
N THR A 154 -0.83 -25.61 -14.50
CA THR A 154 -0.15 -24.63 -15.33
C THR A 154 0.18 -23.39 -14.51
N PHE A 155 1.44 -23.27 -14.08
CA PHE A 155 1.89 -22.09 -13.35
C PHE A 155 1.82 -20.81 -14.19
N ILE A 156 1.48 -19.70 -13.54
CA ILE A 156 1.42 -18.37 -14.16
C ILE A 156 2.81 -17.76 -14.36
N ASP A 157 3.80 -18.19 -13.59
CA ASP A 157 5.19 -17.76 -13.69
C ASP A 157 6.19 -18.88 -13.33
N GLU A 158 7.40 -18.76 -13.86
CA GLU A 158 8.46 -19.75 -13.69
C GLU A 158 9.00 -19.82 -12.26
N LYS A 159 8.98 -18.71 -11.50
CA LYS A 159 9.49 -18.69 -10.12
C LYS A 159 8.59 -19.51 -9.21
N SER A 160 7.27 -19.38 -9.39
CA SER A 160 6.27 -20.17 -8.65
C SER A 160 6.40 -21.66 -8.94
N ALA A 161 6.62 -22.05 -10.21
CA ALA A 161 6.86 -23.44 -10.58
C ALA A 161 8.12 -24.00 -9.89
N LYS A 162 9.25 -23.26 -9.95
CA LYS A 162 10.50 -23.65 -9.28
C LYS A 162 10.35 -23.76 -7.76
N LEU A 163 9.61 -22.85 -7.14
CA LEU A 163 9.33 -22.89 -5.70
C LEU A 163 8.51 -24.13 -5.33
N TYR A 164 7.47 -24.45 -6.10
CA TYR A 164 6.62 -25.60 -5.83
C TYR A 164 7.37 -26.93 -5.97
N GLU A 165 8.22 -27.07 -7.00
CA GLU A 165 9.08 -28.25 -7.15
C GLU A 165 10.08 -28.39 -6.01
N LYS A 166 10.62 -27.29 -5.49
CA LYS A 166 11.45 -27.30 -4.27
C LYS A 166 10.66 -27.73 -3.03
N ILE A 167 9.41 -27.29 -2.88
CA ILE A 167 8.54 -27.71 -1.77
C ILE A 167 8.28 -29.22 -1.86
N LYS A 168 8.00 -29.74 -3.06
CA LYS A 168 7.85 -31.18 -3.32
C LYS A 168 9.11 -31.96 -2.98
N SER A 169 10.29 -31.51 -3.42
CA SER A 169 11.54 -32.22 -3.18
C SER A 169 11.86 -32.29 -1.68
N LEU A 170 11.69 -31.19 -0.95
CA LEU A 170 11.86 -31.14 0.51
C LEU A 170 10.88 -32.08 1.23
N ARG A 171 9.64 -32.18 0.75
CA ARG A 171 8.66 -33.13 1.30
C ARG A 171 9.10 -34.58 1.07
N ALA A 172 9.55 -34.90 -0.14
CA ALA A 172 10.00 -36.25 -0.49
C ALA A 172 11.24 -36.67 0.31
N GLU A 173 12.22 -35.76 0.45
CA GLU A 173 13.43 -35.97 1.24
C GLU A 173 13.10 -36.24 2.72
N ARG A 174 12.22 -35.43 3.30
CA ARG A 174 11.84 -35.53 4.72
C ARG A 174 10.89 -36.67 5.04
N SER A 175 10.21 -37.22 4.03
CA SER A 175 9.36 -38.41 4.17
C SER A 175 10.14 -39.72 4.06
N ARG A 176 11.47 -39.67 3.82
CA ARG A 176 12.32 -40.85 3.88
C ARG A 176 12.39 -41.34 5.33
N PRO A 177 12.19 -42.65 5.59
CA PRO A 177 12.35 -43.17 6.94
C PRO A 177 13.78 -42.91 7.40
N ALA A 178 13.94 -42.41 8.63
CA ALA A 178 15.22 -42.48 9.31
C ALA A 178 15.58 -43.96 9.49
N ASP A 179 16.85 -44.29 9.27
CA ASP A 179 17.37 -45.65 9.34
C ASP A 179 16.92 -46.31 10.66
N GLY A 180 16.00 -47.29 10.57
CA GLY A 180 15.50 -48.08 11.70
C GLY A 180 14.12 -47.75 12.31
N SER A 181 13.29 -46.85 11.77
CA SER A 181 11.91 -46.64 12.26
C SER A 181 10.85 -46.93 11.19
N SER A 182 9.91 -47.83 11.51
CA SER A 182 8.79 -48.23 10.64
C SER A 182 7.58 -47.29 10.65
N THR A 183 7.71 -46.08 11.21
CA THR A 183 6.63 -45.08 11.17
C THR A 183 6.98 -43.97 10.17
N PRO A 184 6.21 -43.80 9.08
CA PRO A 184 6.29 -42.60 8.27
C PRO A 184 5.91 -41.43 9.19
N GLN A 185 6.84 -40.51 9.45
CA GLN A 185 6.60 -39.31 10.25
C GLN A 185 5.69 -38.35 9.47
N SER A 186 4.43 -38.72 9.29
CA SER A 186 3.49 -38.04 8.39
C SER A 186 2.54 -37.07 9.09
N ASP A 187 2.42 -37.09 10.43
CA ASP A 187 1.39 -36.31 11.12
C ASP A 187 1.89 -35.26 12.13
N LEU A 188 3.21 -35.08 12.30
CA LEU A 188 3.76 -34.20 13.37
C LEU A 188 4.17 -32.78 12.93
N PHE A 189 3.98 -32.38 11.67
CA PHE A 189 4.42 -31.06 11.18
C PHE A 189 3.30 -30.13 10.70
N TYR A 190 2.05 -30.45 11.00
CA TYR A 190 0.91 -29.56 10.75
C TYR A 190 0.42 -28.84 12.02
N ALA A 191 1.33 -28.55 12.96
CA ALA A 191 1.13 -27.36 13.78
C ALA A 191 1.35 -26.13 12.87
N PRO A 192 0.48 -25.10 12.91
CA PRO A 192 0.70 -23.87 12.17
C PRO A 192 1.94 -23.18 12.76
N SER A 193 3.13 -23.54 12.29
CA SER A 193 4.33 -22.85 12.71
C SER A 193 4.31 -21.46 12.08
N SER A 194 3.99 -20.46 12.91
CA SER A 194 4.09 -19.03 12.57
C SER A 194 5.45 -18.64 11.96
N SER A 195 6.48 -19.49 12.05
CA SER A 195 7.83 -19.16 11.60
C SER A 195 8.04 -19.26 10.08
N THR A 196 7.31 -20.10 9.34
CA THR A 196 7.51 -20.19 7.87
C THR A 196 6.70 -19.12 7.10
N ILE A 197 5.68 -18.56 7.75
CA ILE A 197 4.93 -17.38 7.29
C ILE A 197 5.66 -16.06 7.64
N ALA A 198 6.68 -16.10 8.51
CA ALA A 198 7.36 -14.91 9.02
C ALA A 198 8.10 -14.11 7.94
N HIS A 199 8.53 -14.72 6.84
CA HIS A 199 9.19 -13.97 5.75
C HIS A 199 8.24 -13.19 4.83
N PHE A 200 6.92 -13.45 4.89
CA PHE A 200 5.91 -12.74 4.10
C PHE A 200 5.02 -11.81 4.94
N SER A 201 5.29 -11.67 6.24
CA SER A 201 4.36 -11.06 7.19
C SER A 201 4.96 -9.93 8.02
N ASN A 202 5.83 -9.10 7.44
CA ASN A 202 6.09 -7.77 8.00
C ASN A 202 5.05 -6.78 7.45
N SER A 203 3.80 -7.02 7.83
CA SER A 203 2.77 -5.99 7.87
C SER A 203 1.96 -6.28 9.12
N SER A 204 2.24 -5.52 10.19
CA SER A 204 1.37 -5.49 11.37
C SER A 204 -0.01 -5.03 10.90
N HIS A 205 -0.92 -5.98 10.67
CA HIS A 205 -2.32 -5.70 10.41
C HIS A 205 -3.13 -5.97 11.70
N PRO A 206 -4.13 -5.12 12.01
CA PRO A 206 -4.95 -5.25 13.22
C PRO A 206 -5.70 -6.59 13.28
N ASN A 207 -6.04 -7.00 14.49
CA ASN A 207 -6.78 -8.23 14.78
C ASN A 207 -8.18 -8.22 14.10
N SER A 208 -8.76 -9.39 13.86
CA SER A 208 -10.07 -9.59 13.21
C SER A 208 -11.21 -8.79 13.86
N GLN A 209 -11.16 -8.55 15.18
CA GLN A 209 -12.13 -7.69 15.88
C GLN A 209 -11.98 -6.19 15.54
N ASP A 210 -10.75 -5.73 15.30
CA ASP A 210 -10.49 -4.32 14.95
C ASP A 210 -10.99 -4.02 13.54
N TYR A 211 -11.00 -5.02 12.64
CA TYR A 211 -11.49 -4.86 11.28
C TYR A 211 -13.01 -4.68 11.22
N GLU A 212 -13.78 -5.46 11.97
CA GLU A 212 -15.24 -5.28 12.04
C GLU A 212 -15.63 -3.95 12.68
N LYS A 213 -14.88 -3.53 13.72
CA LYS A 213 -15.06 -2.21 14.32
C LYS A 213 -14.76 -1.09 13.32
N LEU A 214 -13.66 -1.20 12.57
CA LEU A 214 -13.31 -0.24 11.51
C LEU A 214 -14.32 -0.22 10.37
N GLN A 215 -14.90 -1.37 9.98
CA GLN A 215 -15.95 -1.41 8.95
C GLN A 215 -17.23 -0.71 9.44
N THR A 216 -17.61 -0.95 10.70
CA THR A 216 -18.77 -0.30 11.31
C THR A 216 -18.57 1.21 11.41
N GLU A 217 -17.39 1.66 11.85
CA GLU A 217 -17.04 3.09 11.90
C GLU A 217 -17.01 3.74 10.51
N LEU A 218 -16.56 3.02 9.48
CA LEU A 218 -16.56 3.49 8.09
C LEU A 218 -17.99 3.70 7.57
N GLU A 219 -18.93 2.80 7.87
CA GLU A 219 -20.31 2.95 7.39
C GLU A 219 -21.06 4.06 8.13
N VAL A 220 -20.81 4.22 9.43
CA VAL A 220 -21.31 5.38 10.18
C VAL A 220 -20.76 6.69 9.59
N MET A 221 -19.48 6.71 9.20
CA MET A 221 -18.88 7.89 8.59
C MET A 221 -19.43 8.17 7.19
N LYS A 222 -19.71 7.13 6.38
CA LYS A 222 -20.34 7.29 5.06
C LYS A 222 -21.75 7.85 5.16
N GLU A 223 -22.56 7.41 6.12
CA GLU A 223 -23.89 7.97 6.31
C GLU A 223 -23.83 9.43 6.77
N ARG A 224 -22.92 9.78 7.69
CA ARG A 224 -22.71 11.18 8.09
C ARG A 224 -22.28 12.08 6.92
N MET A 225 -21.50 11.56 5.98
CA MET A 225 -21.14 12.30 4.77
C MET A 225 -22.34 12.54 3.85
N LYS A 226 -23.21 11.54 3.67
CA LYS A 226 -24.45 11.72 2.90
C LYS A 226 -25.39 12.75 3.53
N GLU A 227 -25.49 12.76 4.86
CA GLU A 227 -26.28 13.75 5.59
C GLU A 227 -25.72 15.18 5.44
N MET A 228 -24.39 15.34 5.50
CA MET A 228 -23.74 16.63 5.25
C MET A 228 -23.96 17.11 3.81
N ASP A 229 -23.82 16.24 2.81
CA ASP A 229 -24.07 16.61 1.42
C ASP A 229 -25.53 17.04 1.20
N ALA A 230 -26.48 16.33 1.82
CA ALA A 230 -27.89 16.70 1.79
C ALA A 230 -28.15 18.06 2.48
N MET A 231 -27.44 18.36 3.57
CA MET A 231 -27.54 19.65 4.26
C MET A 231 -26.93 20.79 3.42
N GLN A 232 -25.82 20.56 2.75
CA GLN A 232 -25.21 21.53 1.84
C GLN A 232 -26.13 21.87 0.66
N HIS A 233 -26.81 20.86 0.09
CA HIS A 233 -27.82 21.10 -0.94
C HIS A 233 -28.97 21.97 -0.44
N ARG A 234 -29.52 21.67 0.75
CA ARG A 234 -30.59 22.48 1.35
C ARG A 234 -30.17 23.92 1.64
N MET A 235 -28.94 24.15 2.11
CA MET A 235 -28.43 25.49 2.34
C MET A 235 -28.31 26.28 1.03
N LYS A 236 -27.82 25.63 -0.04
CA LYS A 236 -27.71 26.27 -1.36
C LYS A 236 -29.08 26.63 -1.95
N ASP A 237 -30.08 25.79 -1.73
CA ASP A 237 -31.45 26.09 -2.15
C ASP A 237 -32.03 27.27 -1.36
N MET A 238 -31.72 27.37 -0.07
CA MET A 238 -32.12 28.49 0.78
C MET A 238 -31.44 29.81 0.37
N GLU A 239 -30.14 29.77 0.06
CA GLU A 239 -29.40 30.93 -0.47
C GLU A 239 -29.99 31.42 -1.79
N ASN A 240 -30.34 30.51 -2.69
CA ASN A 240 -31.00 30.85 -3.96
C ASN A 240 -32.39 31.46 -3.75
N LEU A 241 -33.13 31.01 -2.74
CA LEU A 241 -34.45 31.53 -2.41
C LEU A 241 -34.37 32.94 -1.79
N LEU A 242 -33.39 33.16 -0.92
CA LEU A 242 -33.09 34.48 -0.35
C LEU A 242 -32.64 35.48 -1.42
N ALA A 243 -31.80 35.07 -2.38
CA ALA A 243 -31.39 35.91 -3.50
C ALA A 243 -32.58 36.34 -4.37
N ARG A 244 -33.50 35.42 -4.67
CA ARG A 244 -34.72 35.73 -5.43
C ARG A 244 -35.68 36.66 -4.68
N MET A 245 -35.75 36.55 -3.36
CA MET A 245 -36.57 37.45 -2.54
C MET A 245 -35.97 38.86 -2.47
N ALA A 246 -34.63 38.99 -2.47
CA ALA A 246 -33.95 40.28 -2.50
C ALA A 246 -34.12 41.01 -3.84
N ASP A 247 -34.09 40.29 -4.96
CA ASP A 247 -34.30 40.87 -6.30
C ASP A 247 -35.75 41.38 -6.49
N ASN A 248 -36.74 40.71 -5.90
CA ASN A 248 -38.15 41.14 -5.92
C ASN A 248 -38.47 42.34 -5.00
N GLN A 249 -37.55 42.77 -4.13
CA GLN A 249 -37.71 43.97 -3.30
C GLN A 249 -37.05 45.22 -3.89
N ASN A 250 -36.34 45.08 -5.02
CA ASN A 250 -35.66 46.16 -5.74
C ASN A 250 -36.33 46.51 -7.10
N GLN A 251 -37.57 46.05 -7.32
CA GLN A 251 -38.48 46.49 -8.41
C GLN A 251 -39.65 47.26 -7.83
#